data_AF-V7I1E1-F1
#
_entry.id   AF-V7I1E1-F1
#
_cell.length_a   1.000
_cell.length_b   1.000
_cell.length_c   1.000
_cell.angle_alpha   90.00
_cell.angle_beta   90.00
_cell.angle_gamma   90.00
#
_symmetry.space_group_name_H-M   'P 1'
#
loop_
_entity.id
_entity.type
_entity.pdbx_description
1 polymer ?
#
loop_
_entity_poly.entity_id
_entity_poly.type
_entity_poly.pdbx_seq_one_letter_code
_entity_poly.pdbx_strand_id
1 'polypeptide(L)'
;MVISGLMPRDYISPLDELFNTIKETETKNVAELKKIVDDKVNEITNLMTTLNQTNTATLSELNSAKTALEALEDKIKQDGLFTQEEAKEFEISIQKLIADSDQTVTDQLRKYEASRIFTDDDIPDYLADSWEHIITSVPHEKNTVNIAFITDNHVEEGSEKYETSYSGDALKKYKYFARSTFSTKPDIVLLGGDNINGNVLRDDLMYTNKHVRAIVENINLGTPIFELLGNHDTGIGQAGGLNPSKTLTENDIRRLYKTSGAPYGEKRNDDSLYFYYDVKINGQPALRVIGLNSSDSPYTTTSGNYDYDKLHFLSYQQEQLNWLANQALQTTLPVIVFTHSSETDVINSDVLYKILLAFKNRNSATLSSSNSGDLGVHGLFVDFSNLPTSTLVALVSGHTHEDYSEKSTLEGTARITVDADLTNSLPGSIERRFTSNDPCWEVLSINLDSRVMREFRFGRGTERSFTF
;
A
#
# COMPACT_ATOMS: atom_id res chain seq x y z
N MET A 1 -61.64 140.96 -27.27
CA MET A 1 -62.36 139.67 -27.35
C MET A 1 -61.79 138.80 -26.24
N VAL A 2 -62.62 138.49 -25.25
CA VAL A 2 -62.28 137.71 -24.06
C VAL A 2 -62.20 136.24 -24.46
N ILE A 3 -61.10 135.56 -24.13
CA ILE A 3 -61.14 134.13 -23.78
C ILE A 3 -60.77 134.07 -22.31
N SER A 4 -61.79 134.02 -21.47
CA SER A 4 -61.71 133.65 -20.06
C SER A 4 -61.59 132.14 -19.95
N GLY A 5 -60.71 131.64 -19.08
CA GLY A 5 -60.91 130.28 -18.54
C GLY A 5 -59.72 129.35 -18.36
N LEU A 6 -58.49 129.82 -18.10
CA LEU A 6 -57.43 128.92 -17.62
C LEU A 6 -56.70 129.54 -16.42
N MET A 7 -56.92 128.94 -15.24
CA MET A 7 -56.26 129.30 -13.98
C MET A 7 -54.95 128.49 -13.86
N PRO A 8 -53.83 129.06 -13.37
CA PRO A 8 -52.55 128.37 -13.17
C PRO A 8 -52.57 127.14 -12.23
N ARG A 9 -53.71 126.87 -11.58
CA ARG A 9 -53.91 125.74 -10.67
C ARG A 9 -54.02 124.40 -11.41
N ASP A 10 -54.30 124.43 -12.72
CA ASP A 10 -54.58 123.22 -13.51
C ASP A 10 -53.28 122.49 -13.98
N TYR A 11 -52.10 123.13 -13.89
CA TYR A 11 -50.83 122.55 -14.35
C TYR A 11 -49.88 122.06 -13.25
N ILE A 12 -50.04 122.52 -11.99
CA ILE A 12 -49.19 122.08 -10.86
C ILE A 12 -49.74 120.80 -10.22
N SER A 13 -51.08 120.65 -10.17
CA SER A 13 -51.76 119.49 -9.60
C SER A 13 -51.33 118.14 -10.20
N PRO A 14 -51.19 117.97 -11.53
CA PRO A 14 -50.83 116.69 -12.14
C PRO A 14 -49.37 116.28 -11.87
N LEU A 15 -48.49 117.25 -11.68
CA LEU A 15 -47.07 117.02 -11.41
C LEU A 15 -46.85 116.61 -9.94
N ASP A 16 -47.54 117.26 -9.01
CA ASP A 16 -47.53 116.85 -7.59
C ASP A 16 -48.21 115.49 -7.38
N GLU A 17 -49.29 115.20 -8.11
CA GLU A 17 -49.89 113.85 -8.15
C GLU A 17 -48.91 112.81 -8.68
N LEU A 18 -48.17 113.12 -9.75
CA LEU A 18 -47.16 112.21 -10.31
C LEU A 18 -46.03 111.94 -9.31
N PHE A 19 -45.49 112.97 -8.65
CA PHE A 19 -44.44 112.80 -7.65
C PHE A 19 -44.91 112.05 -6.41
N ASN A 20 -46.13 112.32 -5.93
CA ASN A 20 -46.71 111.56 -4.82
C ASN A 20 -46.97 110.10 -5.21
N THR A 21 -47.46 109.84 -6.43
CA THR A 21 -47.66 108.48 -6.95
C THR A 21 -46.34 107.72 -7.06
N ILE A 22 -45.28 108.36 -7.57
CA ILE A 22 -43.94 107.76 -7.66
C ILE A 22 -43.41 107.46 -6.25
N LYS A 23 -43.52 108.42 -5.32
CA LYS A 23 -43.04 108.26 -3.94
C LYS A 23 -43.79 107.16 -3.18
N GLU A 24 -45.11 107.09 -3.32
CA GLU A 24 -45.93 106.01 -2.74
C GLU A 24 -45.59 104.65 -3.36
N THR A 25 -45.40 104.60 -4.68
CA THR A 25 -45.03 103.37 -5.40
C THR A 25 -43.64 102.89 -5.00
N GLU A 26 -42.64 103.78 -4.91
CA GLU A 26 -41.30 103.40 -4.41
C GLU A 26 -41.33 102.98 -2.95
N THR A 27 -42.06 103.68 -2.09
CA THR A 27 -42.20 103.32 -0.67
C THR A 27 -42.83 101.93 -0.53
N LYS A 28 -43.85 101.64 -1.35
CA LYS A 28 -44.49 100.32 -1.41
C LYS A 28 -43.54 99.25 -1.94
N ASN A 29 -42.82 99.52 -3.03
CA ASN A 29 -41.85 98.59 -3.61
C ASN A 29 -40.70 98.27 -2.63
N VAL A 30 -40.20 99.25 -1.89
CA VAL A 30 -39.18 99.05 -0.85
C VAL A 30 -39.73 98.20 0.30
N ALA A 31 -40.97 98.44 0.73
CA ALA A 31 -41.63 97.63 1.76
C ALA A 31 -41.87 96.18 1.29
N GLU A 32 -42.30 95.98 0.04
CA GLU A 32 -42.49 94.66 -0.55
C GLU A 32 -41.17 93.91 -0.74
N LEU A 33 -40.12 94.58 -1.23
CA LEU A 33 -38.78 94.01 -1.34
C LEU A 33 -38.20 93.62 0.02
N LYS A 34 -38.36 94.49 1.03
CA LYS A 34 -37.93 94.18 2.40
C LYS A 34 -38.68 92.96 2.95
N LYS A 35 -39.99 92.89 2.74
CA LYS A 35 -40.78 91.73 3.13
C LYS A 35 -40.31 90.45 2.45
N ILE A 36 -40.04 90.48 1.14
CA ILE A 36 -39.51 89.32 0.40
C ILE A 36 -38.16 88.88 0.96
N VAL A 37 -37.26 89.84 1.25
CA VAL A 37 -35.95 89.55 1.84
C VAL A 37 -36.10 88.95 3.23
N ASP A 38 -36.93 89.54 4.10
CA ASP A 38 -37.16 89.04 5.46
C ASP A 38 -37.80 87.63 5.43
N ASP A 39 -38.77 87.39 4.55
CA ASP A 39 -39.40 86.08 4.35
C ASP A 39 -38.37 85.04 3.88
N LYS A 40 -37.48 85.41 2.95
CA LYS A 40 -36.41 84.51 2.47
C LYS A 40 -35.33 84.26 3.52
N VAL A 41 -34.97 85.25 4.32
CA VAL A 41 -34.04 85.09 5.45
C VAL A 41 -34.63 84.12 6.48
N ASN A 42 -35.93 84.24 6.77
CA ASN A 42 -36.63 83.32 7.68
C ASN A 42 -36.68 81.89 7.10
N GLU A 43 -36.98 81.75 5.81
CA GLU A 43 -37.00 80.44 5.13
C GLU A 43 -35.61 79.77 5.16
N ILE A 44 -34.54 80.51 4.86
CA ILE A 44 -33.15 80.02 4.92
C ILE A 44 -32.78 79.65 6.36
N THR A 45 -33.15 80.48 7.34
CA THR A 45 -32.87 80.22 8.76
C THR A 45 -33.57 78.95 9.24
N ASN A 46 -34.82 78.74 8.83
CA ASN A 46 -35.58 77.53 9.13
C ASN A 46 -34.94 76.30 8.47
N LEU A 47 -34.58 76.39 7.18
CA LEU A 47 -33.89 75.30 6.47
C LEU A 47 -32.57 74.92 7.14
N MET A 48 -31.75 75.90 7.51
CA MET A 48 -30.49 75.67 8.23
C MET A 48 -30.72 75.02 9.59
N THR A 49 -31.76 75.44 10.31
CA THR A 49 -32.13 74.86 11.60
C THR A 49 -32.56 73.39 11.44
N THR A 50 -33.43 73.10 10.48
CA THR A 50 -33.87 71.73 10.17
C THR A 50 -32.71 70.85 9.69
N LEU A 51 -31.81 71.38 8.86
CA LEU A 51 -30.64 70.65 8.38
C LEU A 51 -29.72 70.27 9.55
N ASN A 52 -29.45 71.22 10.46
CA ASN A 52 -28.61 70.97 11.64
C ASN A 52 -29.24 69.93 12.60
N GLN A 53 -30.55 70.01 12.81
CA GLN A 53 -31.28 69.02 13.62
C GLN A 53 -31.23 67.63 12.98
N THR A 54 -31.45 67.55 11.66
CA THR A 54 -31.40 66.29 10.90
C THR A 54 -30.01 65.67 10.93
N ASN A 55 -28.96 66.48 10.76
CA ASN A 55 -27.58 66.01 10.80
C ASN A 55 -27.21 65.48 12.19
N THR A 56 -27.67 66.14 13.26
CA THR A 56 -27.47 65.69 14.64
C THR A 56 -28.19 64.37 14.91
N ALA A 57 -29.44 64.23 14.46
CA ALA A 57 -30.19 62.99 14.58
C ALA A 57 -29.53 61.83 13.81
N THR A 58 -29.10 62.08 12.57
CA THR A 58 -28.41 61.10 11.72
C THR A 58 -27.10 60.63 12.35
N LEU A 59 -26.32 61.56 12.90
CA LEU A 59 -25.08 61.22 13.60
C LEU A 59 -25.34 60.37 14.86
N SER A 60 -26.42 60.66 15.60
CA SER A 60 -26.83 59.85 16.75
C SER A 60 -27.21 58.44 16.33
N GLU A 61 -28.00 58.29 15.25
CA GLU A 61 -28.42 56.98 14.74
C GLU A 61 -27.22 56.16 14.24
N LEU A 62 -26.28 56.80 13.54
CA LEU A 62 -25.04 56.16 13.09
C LEU A 62 -24.19 55.68 14.26
N ASN A 63 -24.07 56.49 15.32
CA ASN A 63 -23.35 56.08 16.52
C ASN A 63 -24.04 54.91 17.23
N SER A 64 -25.38 54.93 17.33
CA SER A 64 -26.14 53.81 17.89
C SER A 64 -25.98 52.53 17.06
N ALA A 65 -26.00 52.63 15.73
CA ALA A 65 -25.77 51.49 14.83
C ALA A 65 -24.35 50.94 14.97
N LYS A 66 -23.35 51.81 15.08
CA LYS A 66 -21.96 51.42 15.32
C LYS A 66 -21.81 50.65 16.63
N THR A 67 -22.35 51.17 17.73
CA THR A 67 -22.31 50.49 19.03
C THR A 67 -23.05 49.14 18.99
N ALA A 68 -24.16 49.05 18.26
CA ALA A 68 -24.88 47.78 18.09
C ALA A 68 -24.07 46.75 17.28
N LEU A 69 -23.34 47.19 16.25
CA LEU A 69 -22.45 46.33 15.45
C LEU A 69 -21.24 45.86 16.28
N GLU A 70 -20.61 46.75 17.05
CA GLU A 70 -19.53 46.40 17.98
C GLU A 70 -20.00 45.37 19.01
N ALA A 71 -21.19 45.56 19.59
CA ALA A 71 -21.79 44.60 20.52
C ALA A 71 -22.16 43.26 19.85
N LEU A 72 -22.54 43.26 18.57
CA LEU A 72 -22.80 42.04 17.81
C LEU A 72 -21.48 41.29 17.52
N GLU A 73 -20.43 42.01 17.16
CA GLU A 73 -19.09 41.47 16.94
C GLU A 73 -18.53 40.84 18.22
N ASP A 74 -18.68 41.51 19.36
CA ASP A 74 -18.27 40.99 20.66
C ASP A 74 -19.08 39.74 21.05
N LYS A 75 -20.40 39.71 20.80
CA LYS A 75 -21.22 38.50 21.01
C LYS A 75 -20.81 37.34 20.11
N ILE A 76 -20.50 37.60 18.84
CA ILE A 76 -20.01 36.57 17.92
C ILE A 76 -18.70 35.96 18.44
N LYS A 77 -17.79 36.77 19.00
CA LYS A 77 -16.53 36.31 19.60
C LYS A 77 -16.74 35.62 20.96
N GLN A 78 -17.72 36.06 21.75
CA GLN A 78 -17.96 35.60 23.12
C GLN A 78 -18.84 34.33 23.22
N ASP A 79 -19.74 34.11 22.26
CA ASP A 79 -20.67 32.96 22.25
C ASP A 79 -20.04 31.64 21.75
N GLY A 80 -18.72 31.60 21.53
CA GLY A 80 -18.02 30.36 21.14
C GLY A 80 -18.49 29.80 19.80
N LEU A 81 -18.89 30.69 18.87
CA LEU A 81 -19.34 30.29 17.54
C LEU A 81 -18.18 29.66 16.79
N PHE A 82 -18.28 28.35 16.65
CA PHE A 82 -17.36 27.47 15.96
C PHE A 82 -17.08 27.98 14.54
N THR A 83 -15.88 28.51 14.33
CA THR A 83 -15.46 29.09 13.05
C THR A 83 -15.26 27.99 12.00
N GLN A 84 -15.18 28.37 10.71
CA GLN A 84 -14.89 27.40 9.65
C GLN A 84 -13.51 26.74 9.80
N GLU A 85 -12.49 27.49 10.21
CA GLU A 85 -11.17 26.93 10.54
C GLU A 85 -11.26 25.92 11.70
N GLU A 86 -11.92 26.27 12.81
CA GLU A 86 -12.10 25.36 13.95
C GLU A 86 -12.91 24.12 13.57
N ALA A 87 -13.91 24.27 12.69
CA ALA A 87 -14.66 23.14 12.14
C ALA A 87 -13.80 22.19 11.31
N LYS A 88 -12.86 22.73 10.54
CA LYS A 88 -11.93 21.93 9.74
C LYS A 88 -10.89 21.21 10.60
N GLU A 89 -10.34 21.89 11.61
CA GLU A 89 -9.42 21.27 12.57
C GLU A 89 -10.13 20.18 13.39
N PHE A 90 -11.38 20.43 13.79
CA PHE A 90 -12.20 19.45 14.46
C PHE A 90 -12.53 18.25 13.56
N GLU A 91 -12.89 18.48 12.29
CA GLU A 91 -13.10 17.40 11.32
C GLU A 91 -11.85 16.52 11.18
N ILE A 92 -10.66 17.11 11.06
CA ILE A 92 -9.39 16.38 11.04
C ILE A 92 -9.18 15.58 12.34
N SER A 93 -9.49 16.17 13.49
CA SER A 93 -9.35 15.50 14.79
C SER A 93 -10.31 14.31 14.94
N ILE A 94 -11.54 14.44 14.45
CA ILE A 94 -12.56 13.38 14.42
C ILE A 94 -12.16 12.29 13.43
N GLN A 95 -11.69 12.63 12.22
CA GLN A 95 -11.21 11.66 11.24
C GLN A 95 -10.02 10.86 11.79
N LYS A 96 -9.10 11.52 12.48
CA LYS A 96 -7.97 10.84 13.14
C LYS A 96 -8.43 9.91 14.26
N LEU A 97 -9.34 10.37 15.13
CA LEU A 97 -9.92 9.54 16.18
C LEU A 97 -10.70 8.34 15.63
N ILE A 98 -11.44 8.53 14.54
CA ILE A 98 -12.14 7.44 13.83
C ILE A 98 -11.12 6.46 13.25
N ALA A 99 -10.06 6.93 12.58
CA ALA A 99 -9.02 6.06 12.04
C ALA A 99 -8.27 5.29 13.13
N ASP A 100 -7.90 5.94 14.23
CA ASP A 100 -7.22 5.33 15.37
C ASP A 100 -8.16 4.32 16.09
N SER A 101 -9.45 4.65 16.21
CA SER A 101 -10.48 3.77 16.77
C SER A 101 -10.77 2.59 15.85
N ASP A 102 -10.84 2.77 14.54
CA ASP A 102 -11.07 1.72 13.55
C ASP A 102 -9.90 0.75 13.53
N GLN A 103 -8.67 1.27 13.62
CA GLN A 103 -7.46 0.47 13.77
C GLN A 103 -7.48 -0.33 15.10
N THR A 104 -7.86 0.32 16.21
CA THR A 104 -7.94 -0.34 17.52
C THR A 104 -9.03 -1.41 17.57
N VAL A 105 -10.22 -1.12 17.03
CA VAL A 105 -11.34 -2.06 16.95
C VAL A 105 -11.00 -3.22 16.03
N THR A 106 -10.35 -2.95 14.90
CA THR A 106 -9.86 -3.97 13.97
C THR A 106 -8.79 -4.85 14.63
N ASP A 107 -7.84 -4.27 15.36
CA ASP A 107 -6.80 -5.03 16.07
C ASP A 107 -7.40 -5.85 17.23
N GLN A 108 -8.44 -5.35 17.92
CA GLN A 108 -9.17 -6.09 18.95
C GLN A 108 -10.04 -7.22 18.37
N LEU A 109 -10.77 -6.97 17.29
CA LEU A 109 -11.53 -7.98 16.54
C LEU A 109 -10.60 -9.07 16.02
N ARG A 110 -9.43 -8.71 15.50
CA ARG A 110 -8.42 -9.68 15.05
C ARG A 110 -7.82 -10.48 16.20
N LYS A 111 -7.49 -9.86 17.34
CA LYS A 111 -7.05 -10.60 18.54
C LYS A 111 -8.13 -11.55 19.03
N TYR A 112 -9.40 -11.15 18.93
CA TYR A 112 -10.55 -11.97 19.29
C TYR A 112 -10.84 -13.09 18.27
N GLU A 113 -10.63 -12.86 16.97
CA GLU A 113 -10.74 -13.88 15.92
C GLU A 113 -9.57 -14.86 15.97
N ALA A 114 -8.35 -14.37 16.15
CA ALA A 114 -7.17 -15.19 16.39
C ALA A 114 -7.32 -16.05 17.64
N SER A 115 -7.91 -15.54 18.74
CA SER A 115 -8.19 -16.34 19.94
C SER A 115 -9.38 -17.30 19.81
N ARG A 116 -10.28 -17.08 18.83
CA ARG A 116 -11.37 -18.03 18.51
C ARG A 116 -10.94 -19.14 17.56
N ILE A 117 -9.97 -18.90 16.69
CA ILE A 117 -9.41 -19.91 15.78
C ILE A 117 -8.29 -20.70 16.48
N PHE A 118 -7.55 -20.07 17.40
CA PHE A 118 -6.43 -20.66 18.13
C PHE A 118 -6.61 -20.47 19.63
N THR A 119 -6.70 -21.56 20.39
CA THR A 119 -6.51 -21.51 21.84
C THR A 119 -5.04 -21.16 22.13
N ASP A 120 -4.77 -20.38 23.17
CA ASP A 120 -3.39 -20.00 23.58
C ASP A 120 -2.48 -21.22 23.87
N ASP A 121 -3.05 -22.41 23.98
CA ASP A 121 -2.36 -23.69 24.22
C ASP A 121 -1.58 -24.26 23.01
N ASP A 122 -1.52 -23.59 21.86
CA ASP A 122 -0.95 -24.15 20.62
C ASP A 122 0.56 -23.91 20.42
N ILE A 123 1.15 -22.85 21.00
CA ILE A 123 2.60 -22.61 20.91
C ILE A 123 3.28 -23.25 22.12
N PRO A 124 4.16 -24.25 21.93
CA PRO A 124 4.89 -24.86 23.03
C PRO A 124 5.69 -23.83 23.84
N ASP A 125 5.71 -23.97 25.17
CA ASP A 125 6.44 -23.06 26.08
C ASP A 125 7.90 -22.83 25.67
N TYR A 126 8.57 -23.85 25.11
CA TYR A 126 9.96 -23.75 24.67
C TYR A 126 10.17 -22.85 23.43
N LEU A 127 9.09 -22.52 22.71
CA LEU A 127 9.06 -21.59 21.58
C LEU A 127 8.52 -20.21 21.95
N ALA A 128 8.14 -19.98 23.21
CA ALA A 128 7.55 -18.72 23.65
C ALA A 128 8.48 -17.52 23.41
N ASP A 129 9.80 -17.71 23.52
CA ASP A 129 10.81 -16.69 23.24
C ASP A 129 10.86 -16.33 21.74
N SER A 130 10.87 -17.33 20.86
CA SER A 130 10.80 -17.13 19.40
C SER A 130 9.50 -16.47 19.01
N TRP A 131 8.41 -16.88 19.65
CA TRP A 131 7.09 -16.34 19.39
C TRP A 131 6.99 -14.87 19.78
N GLU A 132 7.39 -14.52 21.00
CA GLU A 132 7.41 -13.13 21.44
C GLU A 132 8.34 -12.29 20.56
N HIS A 133 9.52 -12.82 20.21
CA HIS A 133 10.46 -12.13 19.34
C HIS A 133 9.86 -11.83 17.96
N ILE A 134 9.30 -12.84 17.27
CA ILE A 134 8.80 -12.63 15.91
C ILE A 134 7.61 -11.69 15.86
N ILE A 135 6.73 -11.71 16.86
CA ILE A 135 5.53 -10.85 16.87
C ILE A 135 5.81 -9.42 17.35
N THR A 136 6.96 -9.15 17.97
CA THR A 136 7.31 -7.82 18.49
C THR A 136 8.44 -7.12 17.75
N SER A 137 9.36 -7.88 17.13
CA SER A 137 10.58 -7.33 16.50
C SER A 137 10.39 -6.92 15.04
N VAL A 138 9.40 -7.46 14.33
CA VAL A 138 9.14 -7.12 12.92
C VAL A 138 8.69 -5.65 12.82
N PRO A 139 9.41 -4.80 12.07
CA PRO A 139 9.12 -3.37 12.03
C PRO A 139 7.97 -3.05 11.08
N HIS A 140 7.21 -2.01 11.42
CA HIS A 140 6.13 -1.44 10.60
C HIS A 140 6.42 0.02 10.23
N GLU A 141 7.69 0.29 9.96
CA GLU A 141 8.16 1.63 9.61
C GLU A 141 7.67 2.07 8.22
N LYS A 142 7.77 3.38 7.95
CA LYS A 142 7.48 3.93 6.62
C LYS A 142 8.45 3.32 5.59
N ASN A 143 7.95 3.09 4.38
CA ASN A 143 8.74 2.59 3.25
C ASN A 143 9.39 1.22 3.49
N THR A 144 8.80 0.43 4.38
CA THR A 144 9.20 -0.96 4.64
C THR A 144 8.17 -1.91 4.05
N VAL A 145 8.65 -2.96 3.37
CA VAL A 145 7.85 -4.10 2.91
C VAL A 145 8.21 -5.32 3.75
N ASN A 146 7.21 -6.00 4.30
CA ASN A 146 7.38 -7.25 5.05
C ASN A 146 6.86 -8.44 4.24
N ILE A 147 7.69 -9.46 4.02
CA ILE A 147 7.31 -10.70 3.34
C ILE A 147 7.46 -11.85 4.34
N ALA A 148 6.36 -12.51 4.69
CA ALA A 148 6.42 -13.74 5.48
C ALA A 148 6.81 -14.89 4.56
N PHE A 149 7.90 -15.61 4.90
CA PHE A 149 8.49 -16.64 4.08
C PHE A 149 8.74 -17.92 4.88
N ILE A 150 8.29 -19.04 4.32
CA ILE A 150 8.47 -20.40 4.84
C ILE A 150 8.74 -21.33 3.67
N THR A 151 9.64 -22.30 3.84
CA THR A 151 10.03 -23.24 2.76
C THR A 151 10.32 -24.62 3.35
N ASP A 152 10.22 -25.66 2.52
CA ASP A 152 10.68 -27.02 2.83
C ASP A 152 10.04 -27.57 4.13
N ASN A 153 8.73 -27.39 4.29
CA ASN A 153 8.01 -27.94 5.43
C ASN A 153 7.74 -29.45 5.27
N HIS A 154 7.75 -29.93 4.03
CA HIS A 154 7.49 -31.32 3.62
C HIS A 154 6.30 -31.96 4.32
N VAL A 155 5.14 -31.31 4.34
CA VAL A 155 3.95 -31.91 4.98
C VAL A 155 3.63 -33.28 4.37
N GLU A 156 3.40 -34.26 5.24
CA GLU A 156 2.84 -35.57 4.86
C GLU A 156 1.73 -35.94 5.84
N GLU A 157 0.54 -36.23 5.32
CA GLU A 157 -0.62 -36.53 6.16
C GLU A 157 -0.47 -37.87 6.87
N GLY A 158 -0.81 -37.90 8.16
CA GLY A 158 -0.70 -39.11 8.98
C GLY A 158 0.71 -39.46 9.44
N SER A 159 1.74 -38.70 9.03
CA SER A 159 3.12 -38.85 9.51
C SER A 159 3.26 -38.48 11.00
N GLU A 160 2.36 -37.62 11.50
CA GLU A 160 2.29 -37.19 12.92
C GLU A 160 2.20 -38.35 13.92
N LYS A 161 1.76 -39.54 13.48
CA LYS A 161 1.61 -40.73 14.33
C LYS A 161 2.91 -41.50 14.54
N TYR A 162 4.00 -41.15 13.85
CA TYR A 162 5.26 -41.87 13.89
C TYR A 162 6.36 -40.99 14.50
N GLU A 163 6.91 -41.45 15.63
CA GLU A 163 7.96 -40.77 16.42
C GLU A 163 9.24 -40.44 15.61
N THR A 164 9.39 -41.03 14.42
CA THR A 164 10.54 -40.90 13.51
C THR A 164 10.15 -40.48 12.09
N SER A 165 9.01 -39.79 11.91
CA SER A 165 8.58 -39.38 10.58
C SER A 165 9.41 -38.19 10.06
N TYR A 166 9.72 -38.21 8.76
CA TYR A 166 10.43 -37.15 8.04
C TYR A 166 9.72 -35.79 8.09
N SER A 167 8.42 -35.77 8.42
CA SER A 167 7.56 -34.59 8.36
C SER A 167 6.77 -34.35 9.66
N GLY A 168 7.35 -34.73 10.80
CA GLY A 168 6.69 -34.63 12.10
C GLY A 168 6.23 -33.21 12.43
N ASP A 169 4.97 -33.05 12.85
CA ASP A 169 4.33 -31.76 13.20
C ASP A 169 4.35 -30.68 12.09
N ALA A 170 4.59 -31.04 10.83
CA ALA A 170 4.67 -30.08 9.72
C ALA A 170 3.43 -29.16 9.65
N LEU A 171 2.22 -29.73 9.69
CA LEU A 171 0.97 -28.95 9.71
C LEU A 171 0.85 -27.98 10.89
N LYS A 172 1.36 -28.35 12.08
CA LYS A 172 1.32 -27.46 13.25
C LYS A 172 2.22 -26.25 13.04
N LYS A 173 3.37 -26.42 12.40
CA LYS A 173 4.29 -25.31 12.12
C LYS A 173 3.73 -24.35 11.07
N TYR A 174 3.02 -24.85 10.05
CA TYR A 174 2.22 -23.98 9.16
C TYR A 174 1.16 -23.17 9.92
N LYS A 175 0.54 -23.73 10.96
CA LYS A 175 -0.38 -22.96 11.82
C LYS A 175 0.36 -21.86 12.60
N TYR A 176 1.56 -22.13 13.10
CA TYR A 176 2.37 -21.11 13.80
C TYR A 176 2.75 -19.98 12.85
N PHE A 177 3.26 -20.34 11.66
CA PHE A 177 3.57 -19.40 10.60
C PHE A 177 2.34 -18.56 10.22
N ALA A 178 1.21 -19.21 9.91
CA ALA A 178 0.00 -18.51 9.54
C ALA A 178 -0.52 -17.61 10.68
N ARG A 179 -0.48 -18.07 11.93
CA ARG A 179 -0.89 -17.28 13.10
C ARG A 179 0.01 -16.06 13.31
N SER A 180 1.32 -16.17 13.02
CA SER A 180 2.24 -15.04 13.21
C SER A 180 1.89 -13.86 12.31
N THR A 181 1.30 -14.12 11.13
CA THR A 181 0.91 -13.09 10.17
C THR A 181 -0.10 -12.07 10.70
N PHE A 182 -0.90 -12.41 11.72
CA PHE A 182 -1.77 -11.44 12.38
C PHE A 182 -1.01 -10.34 13.12
N SER A 183 0.13 -10.69 13.70
CA SER A 183 0.97 -9.77 14.45
C SER A 183 1.99 -9.10 13.55
N THR A 184 2.65 -9.87 12.68
CA THR A 184 3.71 -9.39 11.78
C THR A 184 3.18 -8.64 10.56
N LYS A 185 1.85 -8.70 10.32
CA LYS A 185 1.11 -7.99 9.25
C LYS A 185 1.91 -7.90 7.95
N PRO A 186 2.32 -9.02 7.36
CA PRO A 186 3.14 -9.00 6.16
C PRO A 186 2.32 -8.49 4.95
N ASP A 187 3.01 -7.85 4.02
CA ASP A 187 2.45 -7.39 2.74
C ASP A 187 2.26 -8.54 1.73
N ILE A 188 3.04 -9.62 1.88
CA ILE A 188 2.90 -10.87 1.13
C ILE A 188 3.21 -12.05 2.05
N VAL A 189 2.51 -13.16 1.86
CA VAL A 189 2.91 -14.49 2.32
C VAL A 189 3.43 -15.31 1.14
N LEU A 190 4.63 -15.88 1.28
CA LEU A 190 5.26 -16.68 0.24
C LEU A 190 5.69 -18.04 0.81
N LEU A 191 5.18 -19.10 0.18
CA LEU A 191 5.51 -20.49 0.43
C LEU A 191 6.58 -20.92 -0.59
N GLY A 192 7.78 -21.24 -0.12
CA GLY A 192 9.01 -21.36 -0.91
C GLY A 192 9.18 -22.63 -1.73
N GLY A 193 8.23 -23.57 -1.67
CA GLY A 193 8.34 -24.88 -2.32
C GLY A 193 8.69 -25.98 -1.33
N ASP A 194 8.52 -27.22 -1.77
CA ASP A 194 8.54 -28.41 -0.92
C ASP A 194 7.58 -28.23 0.27
N ASN A 195 6.41 -27.69 -0.07
CA ASN A 195 5.31 -27.45 0.85
C ASN A 195 4.75 -28.78 1.37
N ILE A 196 4.81 -29.82 0.54
CA ILE A 196 4.49 -31.21 0.90
C ILE A 196 5.66 -32.15 0.62
N ASN A 197 5.72 -33.30 1.31
CA ASN A 197 6.82 -34.27 1.12
C ASN A 197 6.75 -35.03 -0.22
N GLY A 198 5.57 -35.15 -0.81
CA GLY A 198 5.41 -35.85 -2.09
C GLY A 198 5.45 -37.39 -2.03
N ASN A 199 5.82 -38.00 -0.90
CA ASN A 199 5.98 -39.46 -0.77
C ASN A 199 4.67 -40.22 -0.49
N VAL A 200 3.60 -39.82 -1.17
CA VAL A 200 2.27 -40.44 -1.11
C VAL A 200 1.65 -40.49 -2.51
N LEU A 201 0.48 -41.15 -2.65
CA LEU A 201 -0.20 -41.25 -3.93
C LEU A 201 -1.08 -40.02 -4.21
N ARG A 202 -1.43 -39.83 -5.48
CA ARG A 202 -2.19 -38.69 -6.04
C ARG A 202 -3.30 -38.12 -5.15
N ASP A 203 -4.19 -38.95 -4.62
CA ASP A 203 -5.34 -38.46 -3.83
C ASP A 203 -4.88 -37.77 -2.54
N ASP A 204 -3.89 -38.35 -1.87
CA ASP A 204 -3.27 -37.76 -0.68
C ASP A 204 -2.46 -36.52 -1.05
N LEU A 205 -1.72 -36.52 -2.18
CA LEU A 205 -1.02 -35.32 -2.67
C LEU A 205 -1.98 -34.14 -2.89
N MET A 206 -3.14 -34.41 -3.51
CA MET A 206 -4.19 -33.40 -3.72
C MET A 206 -4.78 -32.92 -2.40
N TYR A 207 -4.99 -33.81 -1.43
CA TYR A 207 -5.54 -33.47 -0.13
C TYR A 207 -4.54 -32.63 0.68
N THR A 208 -3.29 -33.06 0.80
CA THR A 208 -2.25 -32.37 1.57
C THR A 208 -1.99 -30.96 1.04
N ASN A 209 -1.85 -30.79 -0.29
CA ASN A 209 -1.68 -29.45 -0.88
C ASN A 209 -2.87 -28.54 -0.55
N LYS A 210 -4.12 -29.05 -0.66
CA LYS A 210 -5.31 -28.27 -0.27
C LYS A 210 -5.31 -27.92 1.21
N HIS A 211 -4.83 -28.82 2.06
CA HIS A 211 -4.82 -28.61 3.50
C HIS A 211 -3.80 -27.53 3.89
N VAL A 212 -2.59 -27.57 3.34
CA VAL A 212 -1.58 -26.51 3.51
C VAL A 212 -2.15 -25.17 3.09
N ARG A 213 -2.70 -25.09 1.87
CA ARG A 213 -3.32 -23.85 1.37
C ARG A 213 -4.45 -23.37 2.28
N ALA A 214 -5.32 -24.27 2.71
CA ALA A 214 -6.45 -23.93 3.58
C ALA A 214 -6.01 -23.41 4.94
N ILE A 215 -4.92 -23.92 5.52
CA ILE A 215 -4.35 -23.39 6.76
C ILE A 215 -3.91 -21.94 6.53
N VAL A 216 -3.08 -21.68 5.51
CA VAL A 216 -2.55 -20.32 5.30
C VAL A 216 -3.66 -19.33 4.89
N GLU A 217 -4.66 -19.75 4.10
CA GLU A 217 -5.78 -18.88 3.67
C GLU A 217 -6.78 -18.58 4.78
N ASN A 218 -7.21 -19.57 5.57
CA ASN A 218 -8.27 -19.35 6.58
C ASN A 218 -7.79 -18.49 7.76
N ILE A 219 -6.48 -18.37 7.91
CA ILE A 219 -5.83 -17.66 9.01
C ILE A 219 -5.42 -16.25 8.57
N ASN A 220 -5.53 -15.92 7.28
CA ASN A 220 -5.09 -14.64 6.74
C ASN A 220 -6.16 -13.99 5.84
N LEU A 221 -7.03 -13.18 6.45
CA LEU A 221 -8.04 -12.41 5.71
C LEU A 221 -7.39 -11.15 5.11
N GLY A 222 -6.78 -11.27 3.93
CA GLY A 222 -6.55 -10.14 3.02
C GLY A 222 -5.13 -9.94 2.48
N THR A 223 -4.11 -10.66 2.98
CA THR A 223 -2.76 -10.59 2.41
C THR A 223 -2.63 -11.50 1.19
N PRO A 224 -1.96 -11.07 0.10
CA PRO A 224 -1.58 -11.93 -1.02
C PRO A 224 -0.77 -13.16 -0.57
N ILE A 225 -1.17 -14.35 -1.03
CA ILE A 225 -0.50 -15.61 -0.71
C ILE A 225 -0.06 -16.30 -2.00
N PHE A 226 1.25 -16.54 -2.14
CA PHE A 226 1.84 -17.22 -3.28
C PHE A 226 2.58 -18.48 -2.86
N GLU A 227 2.50 -19.51 -3.70
CA GLU A 227 3.22 -20.77 -3.55
C GLU A 227 4.17 -20.96 -4.73
N LEU A 228 5.43 -21.27 -4.42
CA LEU A 228 6.40 -21.79 -5.35
C LEU A 228 6.33 -23.31 -5.35
N LEU A 229 6.65 -23.90 -6.51
CA LEU A 229 6.74 -25.34 -6.66
C LEU A 229 8.16 -25.80 -6.35
N GLY A 230 8.30 -26.72 -5.40
CA GLY A 230 9.53 -27.47 -5.16
C GLY A 230 9.57 -28.82 -5.88
N ASN A 231 10.66 -29.58 -5.69
CA ASN A 231 10.83 -30.88 -6.32
C ASN A 231 9.91 -31.97 -5.73
N HIS A 232 9.47 -31.82 -4.48
CA HIS A 232 8.61 -32.79 -3.80
C HIS A 232 7.11 -32.62 -4.11
N ASP A 233 6.67 -31.40 -4.38
CA ASP A 233 5.25 -31.00 -4.35
C ASP A 233 4.35 -31.76 -5.35
N THR A 234 4.92 -32.30 -6.43
CA THR A 234 4.18 -33.07 -7.45
C THR A 234 4.07 -34.57 -7.15
N GLY A 235 4.93 -35.09 -6.27
CA GLY A 235 5.16 -36.52 -6.06
C GLY A 235 5.79 -37.27 -7.24
N ILE A 236 6.15 -36.59 -8.33
CA ILE A 236 6.88 -37.20 -9.47
C ILE A 236 8.30 -37.54 -9.00
N GLY A 237 8.68 -38.81 -9.12
CA GLY A 237 9.94 -39.33 -8.59
C GLY A 237 9.86 -39.94 -7.19
N GLN A 238 8.71 -39.82 -6.52
CA GLN A 238 8.48 -40.32 -5.16
C GLN A 238 7.67 -41.64 -5.17
N ALA A 239 6.77 -41.86 -4.20
CA ALA A 239 5.93 -43.07 -4.08
C ALA A 239 5.16 -43.43 -5.37
N GLY A 240 4.71 -42.42 -6.13
CA GLY A 240 4.04 -42.60 -7.42
C GLY A 240 4.99 -42.95 -8.59
N GLY A 241 6.30 -42.85 -8.37
CA GLY A 241 7.34 -42.92 -9.40
C GLY A 241 7.13 -41.87 -10.48
N LEU A 242 7.40 -42.25 -11.73
CA LEU A 242 7.18 -41.40 -12.90
C LEU A 242 5.78 -41.60 -13.52
N ASN A 243 4.83 -42.20 -12.81
CA ASN A 243 3.51 -42.55 -13.36
C ASN A 243 2.53 -41.36 -13.27
N PRO A 244 2.01 -40.82 -14.39
CA PRO A 244 1.07 -39.69 -14.39
C PRO A 244 -0.25 -39.94 -13.66
N SER A 245 -0.70 -41.20 -13.54
CA SER A 245 -1.94 -41.52 -12.84
C SER A 245 -1.79 -41.54 -11.31
N LYS A 246 -0.55 -41.53 -10.80
CA LYS A 246 -0.23 -41.65 -9.37
C LYS A 246 0.36 -40.38 -8.75
N THR A 247 0.60 -39.36 -9.56
CA THR A 247 1.29 -38.12 -9.21
C THR A 247 0.49 -36.92 -9.71
N LEU A 248 0.91 -35.69 -9.42
CA LEU A 248 0.20 -34.47 -9.85
C LEU A 248 0.69 -33.99 -11.22
N THR A 249 -0.26 -33.62 -12.08
CA THR A 249 0.02 -32.93 -13.34
C THR A 249 0.24 -31.45 -13.10
N GLU A 250 0.80 -30.74 -14.07
CA GLU A 250 0.93 -29.29 -13.99
C GLU A 250 -0.41 -28.58 -13.75
N ASN A 251 -1.47 -29.03 -14.42
CA ASN A 251 -2.82 -28.49 -14.26
C ASN A 251 -3.41 -28.75 -12.87
N ASP A 252 -2.95 -29.78 -12.17
CA ASP A 252 -3.35 -30.00 -10.78
C ASP A 252 -2.68 -28.96 -9.89
N ILE A 253 -1.37 -28.75 -10.02
CA ILE A 253 -0.63 -27.76 -9.24
C ILE A 253 -1.16 -26.35 -9.52
N ARG A 254 -1.33 -25.95 -10.80
CA ARG A 254 -1.87 -24.63 -11.18
C ARG A 254 -3.22 -24.35 -10.51
N ARG A 255 -4.07 -25.38 -10.42
CA ARG A 255 -5.37 -25.29 -9.73
C ARG A 255 -5.23 -25.20 -8.22
N LEU A 256 -4.35 -25.99 -7.62
CA LEU A 256 -4.10 -26.00 -6.18
C LEU A 256 -3.53 -24.66 -5.71
N TYR A 257 -2.56 -24.11 -6.46
CA TYR A 257 -1.91 -22.82 -6.18
C TYR A 257 -2.67 -21.62 -6.74
N LYS A 258 -3.88 -21.85 -7.28
CA LYS A 258 -4.81 -20.83 -7.79
C LYS A 258 -4.15 -19.85 -8.78
N THR A 259 -3.32 -20.34 -9.70
CA THR A 259 -2.58 -19.49 -10.64
C THR A 259 -3.48 -18.86 -11.70
N SER A 260 -4.60 -19.50 -12.03
CA SER A 260 -5.60 -18.97 -12.96
C SER A 260 -6.35 -17.78 -12.34
N GLY A 261 -6.49 -16.70 -13.10
CA GLY A 261 -7.34 -15.55 -12.72
C GLY A 261 -6.66 -14.50 -11.84
N ALA A 262 -5.40 -14.72 -11.46
CA ALA A 262 -4.59 -13.79 -10.69
C ALA A 262 -5.33 -13.19 -9.48
N PRO A 263 -5.69 -14.00 -8.47
CA PRO A 263 -6.60 -13.60 -7.38
C PRO A 263 -6.15 -12.36 -6.61
N TYR A 264 -4.85 -12.05 -6.63
CA TYR A 264 -4.29 -10.88 -5.95
C TYR A 264 -3.89 -9.76 -6.92
N GLY A 265 -4.13 -9.95 -8.22
CA GLY A 265 -3.71 -9.03 -9.28
C GLY A 265 -2.25 -9.21 -9.71
N GLU A 266 -1.63 -10.33 -9.34
CA GLU A 266 -0.30 -10.70 -9.83
C GLU A 266 -0.29 -10.90 -11.35
N LYS A 267 0.90 -10.91 -11.93
CA LYS A 267 1.12 -11.09 -13.37
C LYS A 267 1.89 -12.37 -13.61
N ARG A 268 1.43 -13.12 -14.60
CA ARG A 268 1.91 -14.46 -14.97
C ARG A 268 2.04 -14.54 -16.49
N ASN A 269 2.78 -15.52 -16.97
CA ASN A 269 2.69 -15.92 -18.38
C ASN A 269 1.51 -16.89 -18.49
N ASP A 270 0.36 -16.40 -18.92
CA ASP A 270 -0.93 -17.09 -18.80
C ASP A 270 -1.24 -17.49 -17.34
N ASP A 271 -1.32 -18.79 -17.04
CA ASP A 271 -1.55 -19.34 -15.71
C ASP A 271 -0.31 -20.07 -15.14
N SER A 272 0.89 -19.62 -15.55
CA SER A 272 2.18 -20.17 -15.12
C SER A 272 2.34 -20.28 -13.59
N LEU A 273 3.19 -21.22 -13.16
CA LEU A 273 3.60 -21.41 -11.76
C LEU A 273 4.64 -20.37 -11.29
N TYR A 274 5.09 -19.49 -12.17
CA TYR A 274 5.90 -18.31 -11.86
C TYR A 274 5.08 -17.04 -12.05
N PHE A 275 5.44 -15.96 -11.34
CA PHE A 275 4.67 -14.73 -11.30
C PHE A 275 5.53 -13.53 -10.89
N TYR A 276 5.01 -12.32 -11.09
CA TYR A 276 5.44 -11.15 -10.34
C TYR A 276 4.25 -10.42 -9.73
N TYR A 277 4.48 -9.80 -8.58
CA TYR A 277 3.50 -8.97 -7.86
C TYR A 277 4.16 -7.68 -7.38
N ASP A 278 3.51 -6.56 -7.64
CA ASP A 278 3.98 -5.24 -7.22
C ASP A 278 3.35 -4.89 -5.87
N VAL A 279 4.14 -5.01 -4.80
CA VAL A 279 3.75 -4.59 -3.45
C VAL A 279 3.56 -3.09 -3.43
N LYS A 280 2.49 -2.64 -2.76
CA LYS A 280 2.14 -1.23 -2.68
C LYS A 280 2.34 -0.69 -1.27
N ILE A 281 2.98 0.46 -1.17
CA ILE A 281 3.03 1.27 0.05
C ILE A 281 2.19 2.53 -0.21
N ASN A 282 1.21 2.82 0.66
CA ASN A 282 0.28 3.94 0.49
C ASN A 282 -0.43 3.94 -0.89
N GLY A 283 -0.78 2.75 -1.39
CA GLY A 283 -1.46 2.58 -2.68
C GLY A 283 -0.57 2.71 -3.92
N GLN A 284 0.73 2.97 -3.78
CA GLN A 284 1.68 3.09 -4.89
C GLN A 284 2.64 1.90 -4.93
N PRO A 285 2.94 1.32 -6.12
CA PRO A 285 3.95 0.27 -6.26
C PRO A 285 5.31 0.71 -5.69
N ALA A 286 5.88 -0.12 -4.83
CA ALA A 286 7.11 0.19 -4.09
C ALA A 286 8.21 -0.89 -4.27
N LEU A 287 7.81 -2.16 -4.35
CA LEU A 287 8.71 -3.30 -4.54
C LEU A 287 8.05 -4.31 -5.48
N ARG A 288 8.81 -4.85 -6.43
CA ARG A 288 8.38 -6.00 -7.23
C ARG A 288 8.91 -7.29 -6.61
N VAL A 289 8.01 -8.20 -6.31
CA VAL A 289 8.31 -9.57 -5.89
C VAL A 289 8.13 -10.49 -7.08
N ILE A 290 9.14 -11.28 -7.42
CA ILE A 290 9.10 -12.26 -8.51
C ILE A 290 9.22 -13.65 -7.90
N GLY A 291 8.31 -14.56 -8.22
CA GLY A 291 8.40 -15.98 -7.90
C GLY A 291 8.72 -16.79 -9.15
N LEU A 292 9.77 -17.60 -9.11
CA LEU A 292 10.21 -18.48 -10.20
C LEU A 292 10.03 -19.95 -9.83
N ASN A 293 9.65 -20.75 -10.81
CA ASN A 293 9.55 -22.20 -10.73
C ASN A 293 10.89 -22.83 -11.12
N SER A 294 11.67 -23.31 -10.13
CA SER A 294 12.90 -24.07 -10.37
C SER A 294 12.64 -25.55 -10.70
N SER A 295 11.40 -26.02 -10.62
CA SER A 295 10.94 -27.34 -11.07
C SER A 295 10.29 -27.28 -12.46
N ASP A 296 10.72 -26.29 -13.27
CA ASP A 296 10.19 -26.01 -14.60
C ASP A 296 10.87 -26.91 -15.63
N SER A 297 10.42 -28.16 -15.67
CA SER A 297 10.68 -29.14 -16.72
C SER A 297 9.35 -29.58 -17.36
N PRO A 298 9.33 -29.96 -18.65
CA PRO A 298 8.11 -30.38 -19.34
C PRO A 298 7.43 -31.57 -18.66
N TYR A 299 6.09 -31.59 -18.69
CA TYR A 299 5.28 -32.74 -18.25
C TYR A 299 5.06 -33.76 -19.38
N THR A 300 6.06 -33.95 -20.25
CA THR A 300 6.00 -34.90 -21.37
C THR A 300 6.13 -36.34 -20.89
N THR A 301 5.62 -37.28 -21.70
CA THR A 301 5.64 -38.70 -21.34
C THR A 301 6.11 -39.57 -22.49
N THR A 302 6.94 -40.57 -22.16
CA THR A 302 7.38 -41.63 -23.05
C THR A 302 6.97 -42.98 -22.47
N SER A 303 6.33 -43.83 -23.27
CA SER A 303 5.84 -45.15 -22.84
C SER A 303 4.93 -45.11 -21.59
N GLY A 304 4.20 -44.01 -21.39
CA GLY A 304 3.26 -43.83 -20.28
C GLY A 304 3.87 -43.36 -18.95
N ASN A 305 5.16 -43.03 -18.91
CA ASN A 305 5.83 -42.40 -17.75
C ASN A 305 6.30 -40.99 -18.11
N TYR A 306 6.41 -40.11 -17.11
CA TYR A 306 7.07 -38.82 -17.29
C TYR A 306 8.52 -38.98 -17.71
N ASP A 307 8.96 -38.09 -18.60
CA ASP A 307 10.35 -38.10 -19.10
C ASP A 307 11.34 -37.56 -18.07
N TYR A 308 10.88 -36.67 -17.17
CA TYR A 308 11.72 -36.03 -16.15
C TYR A 308 11.30 -36.43 -14.75
N ASP A 309 12.30 -36.85 -13.97
CA ASP A 309 12.18 -37.09 -12.55
C ASP A 309 12.28 -35.77 -11.78
N LYS A 310 11.14 -35.13 -11.53
CA LYS A 310 11.11 -33.82 -10.86
C LYS A 310 11.68 -33.84 -9.44
N LEU A 311 11.79 -34.99 -8.78
CA LEU A 311 12.42 -35.08 -7.46
C LEU A 311 13.90 -34.72 -7.51
N HIS A 312 14.59 -35.11 -8.58
CA HIS A 312 16.03 -34.96 -8.74
C HIS A 312 16.43 -34.01 -9.87
N PHE A 313 15.45 -33.51 -10.62
CA PHE A 313 15.67 -32.76 -11.84
C PHE A 313 14.97 -31.41 -11.77
N LEU A 314 15.76 -30.39 -11.42
CA LEU A 314 15.36 -28.98 -11.37
C LEU A 314 15.89 -28.24 -12.60
N SER A 315 15.07 -27.35 -13.15
CA SER A 315 15.40 -26.56 -14.33
C SER A 315 14.57 -25.29 -14.44
N TYR A 316 15.07 -24.35 -15.24
CA TYR A 316 14.30 -23.22 -15.77
C TYR A 316 14.18 -23.35 -17.28
N GLN A 317 12.98 -23.43 -17.84
CA GLN A 317 12.80 -23.45 -19.30
C GLN A 317 13.07 -22.07 -19.91
N GLN A 318 13.47 -22.09 -21.19
CA GLN A 318 13.69 -20.86 -21.97
C GLN A 318 12.48 -19.92 -21.95
N GLU A 319 11.26 -20.47 -21.95
CA GLU A 319 10.03 -19.66 -21.89
C GLU A 319 9.95 -18.82 -20.62
N GLN A 320 10.15 -19.43 -19.45
CA GLN A 320 10.17 -18.73 -18.16
C GLN A 320 11.30 -17.70 -18.10
N LEU A 321 12.50 -18.04 -18.54
CA LEU A 321 13.64 -17.12 -18.54
C LEU A 321 13.43 -15.94 -19.49
N ASN A 322 12.80 -16.17 -20.64
CA ASN A 322 12.43 -15.12 -21.58
C ASN A 322 11.36 -14.20 -20.98
N TRP A 323 10.34 -14.77 -20.34
CA TRP A 323 9.32 -13.99 -19.63
C TRP A 323 9.93 -13.15 -18.49
N LEU A 324 10.84 -13.74 -17.71
CA LEU A 324 11.56 -13.03 -16.64
C LEU A 324 12.27 -11.80 -17.20
N ALA A 325 13.07 -11.97 -18.26
CA ALA A 325 13.87 -10.89 -18.82
C ALA A 325 13.06 -9.83 -19.56
N ASN A 326 12.09 -10.26 -20.36
CA ASN A 326 11.39 -9.40 -21.31
C ASN A 326 10.01 -8.92 -20.83
N GLN A 327 9.57 -9.36 -19.64
CA GLN A 327 8.34 -8.86 -19.02
C GLN A 327 8.54 -8.53 -17.53
N ALA A 328 8.95 -9.49 -16.71
CA ALA A 328 8.94 -9.31 -15.26
C ALA A 328 10.00 -8.30 -14.76
N LEU A 329 11.19 -8.30 -15.36
CA LEU A 329 12.29 -7.38 -15.03
C LEU A 329 12.24 -6.05 -15.80
N GLN A 330 11.26 -5.86 -16.68
CA GLN A 330 11.05 -4.58 -17.38
C GLN A 330 10.34 -3.59 -16.45
N THR A 331 11.05 -3.14 -15.41
CA THR A 331 10.54 -2.28 -14.34
C THR A 331 11.61 -1.36 -13.78
N THR A 332 11.16 -0.25 -13.19
CA THR A 332 12.01 0.68 -12.42
C THR A 332 11.95 0.44 -10.92
N LEU A 333 11.04 -0.42 -10.46
CA LEU A 333 10.92 -0.79 -9.04
C LEU A 333 12.15 -1.62 -8.61
N PRO A 334 12.55 -1.54 -7.33
CA PRO A 334 13.40 -2.56 -6.73
C PRO A 334 12.74 -3.94 -6.86
N VAL A 335 13.56 -4.96 -7.11
CA VAL A 335 13.12 -6.33 -7.37
C VAL A 335 13.73 -7.27 -6.36
N ILE A 336 12.91 -8.13 -5.75
CA ILE A 336 13.36 -9.33 -5.03
C ILE A 336 12.84 -10.56 -5.76
N VAL A 337 13.70 -11.57 -5.91
CA VAL A 337 13.37 -12.80 -6.62
C VAL A 337 13.37 -13.96 -5.64
N PHE A 338 12.31 -14.78 -5.69
CA PHE A 338 12.16 -16.01 -4.94
C PHE A 338 12.11 -17.19 -5.90
N THR A 339 12.75 -18.29 -5.53
CA THR A 339 12.71 -19.55 -6.26
C THR A 339 12.91 -20.69 -5.27
N HIS A 340 12.41 -21.90 -5.55
CA HIS A 340 12.61 -22.98 -4.59
C HIS A 340 14.11 -23.34 -4.46
N SER A 341 14.82 -23.49 -5.57
CA SER A 341 16.27 -23.71 -5.57
C SER A 341 17.00 -22.68 -6.44
N SER A 342 18.07 -22.10 -5.89
CA SER A 342 19.02 -21.24 -6.63
C SER A 342 20.42 -21.86 -6.66
N GLU A 343 20.49 -23.18 -6.71
CA GLU A 343 21.76 -23.89 -6.75
C GLU A 343 22.35 -23.95 -8.17
N THR A 344 23.67 -24.07 -8.27
CA THR A 344 24.38 -24.04 -9.57
C THR A 344 24.19 -25.30 -10.41
N ASP A 345 23.71 -26.38 -9.80
CA ASP A 345 23.38 -27.64 -10.47
C ASP A 345 21.96 -27.65 -11.05
N VAL A 346 21.11 -26.68 -10.69
CA VAL A 346 19.83 -26.44 -11.37
C VAL A 346 20.09 -26.07 -12.82
N ILE A 347 19.43 -26.77 -13.76
CA ILE A 347 19.64 -26.56 -15.19
C ILE A 347 19.20 -25.15 -15.59
N ASN A 348 20.10 -24.48 -16.31
CA ASN A 348 19.98 -23.08 -16.75
C ASN A 348 20.00 -22.04 -15.60
N SER A 349 20.40 -22.41 -14.39
CA SER A 349 20.69 -21.44 -13.32
C SER A 349 21.77 -20.42 -13.74
N ASP A 350 22.73 -20.84 -14.56
CA ASP A 350 23.74 -19.96 -15.13
C ASP A 350 23.13 -18.85 -16.00
N VAL A 351 22.08 -19.16 -16.76
CA VAL A 351 21.35 -18.18 -17.57
C VAL A 351 20.52 -17.27 -16.68
N LEU A 352 19.86 -17.80 -15.64
CA LEU A 352 19.17 -16.99 -14.65
C LEU A 352 20.11 -15.94 -14.03
N TYR A 353 21.30 -16.33 -13.58
CA TYR A 353 22.28 -15.39 -13.01
C TYR A 353 22.72 -14.34 -14.03
N LYS A 354 22.96 -14.73 -15.29
CA LYS A 354 23.30 -13.79 -16.35
C LYS A 354 22.17 -12.78 -16.64
N ILE A 355 20.91 -13.21 -16.58
CA ILE A 355 19.75 -12.31 -16.71
C ILE A 355 19.71 -11.31 -15.55
N LEU A 356 19.86 -11.78 -14.31
CA LEU A 356 19.82 -10.93 -13.12
C LEU A 356 20.99 -9.94 -13.08
N LEU A 357 22.19 -10.36 -13.48
CA LEU A 357 23.35 -9.50 -13.65
C LEU A 357 23.13 -8.47 -14.76
N ALA A 358 22.55 -8.86 -15.89
CA ALA A 358 22.23 -7.94 -16.97
C ALA A 358 21.23 -6.86 -16.55
N PHE A 359 20.19 -7.25 -15.78
CA PHE A 359 19.23 -6.32 -15.20
C PHE A 359 19.92 -5.34 -14.24
N LYS A 360 20.66 -5.87 -13.26
CA LYS A 360 21.40 -5.06 -12.28
C LYS A 360 22.34 -4.07 -12.95
N ASN A 361 23.08 -4.50 -13.96
CA ASN A 361 24.09 -3.72 -14.65
C ASN A 361 23.52 -2.88 -15.81
N ARG A 362 22.20 -2.96 -16.08
CA ARG A 362 21.50 -2.25 -17.16
C ARG A 362 22.18 -2.41 -18.51
N ASN A 363 22.51 -3.64 -18.87
CA ASN A 363 23.09 -3.93 -20.17
C ASN A 363 22.14 -4.79 -21.01
N SER A 364 22.55 -5.00 -22.26
CA SER A 364 21.92 -5.97 -23.15
C SER A 364 22.89 -7.11 -23.42
N ALA A 365 22.35 -8.30 -23.66
CA ALA A 365 23.12 -9.49 -23.95
C ALA A 365 22.28 -10.50 -24.76
N THR A 366 22.97 -11.36 -25.50
CA THR A 366 22.38 -12.59 -26.04
C THR A 366 22.93 -13.75 -25.23
N LEU A 367 22.03 -14.48 -24.58
CA LEU A 367 22.35 -15.53 -23.62
C LEU A 367 22.05 -16.89 -24.21
N SER A 368 22.88 -17.86 -23.86
CA SER A 368 22.65 -19.28 -24.14
C SER A 368 23.20 -20.08 -22.98
N SER A 369 22.54 -21.19 -22.65
CA SER A 369 23.07 -22.09 -21.63
C SER A 369 24.15 -22.99 -22.22
N SER A 370 24.94 -23.58 -21.32
CA SER A 370 25.88 -24.66 -21.68
C SER A 370 25.16 -25.97 -22.01
N ASN A 371 23.88 -26.10 -21.62
CA ASN A 371 23.06 -27.25 -21.94
C ASN A 371 22.66 -27.23 -23.43
N SER A 372 22.96 -28.31 -24.13
CA SER A 372 22.59 -28.52 -25.55
C SER A 372 21.46 -29.53 -25.73
N GLY A 373 20.90 -30.03 -24.62
CA GLY A 373 19.72 -30.89 -24.60
C GLY A 373 18.43 -30.13 -24.93
N ASP A 374 17.32 -30.84 -24.82
CA ASP A 374 15.95 -30.35 -24.99
C ASP A 374 15.57 -29.17 -24.08
N LEU A 375 16.25 -29.01 -22.94
CA LEU A 375 16.10 -27.87 -22.04
C LEU A 375 17.12 -26.75 -22.28
N GLY A 376 17.91 -26.83 -23.35
CA GLY A 376 18.88 -25.79 -23.70
C GLY A 376 18.24 -24.43 -23.90
N VAL A 377 18.93 -23.37 -23.48
CA VAL A 377 18.57 -21.99 -23.79
C VAL A 377 19.44 -21.52 -24.95
N HIS A 378 18.81 -21.04 -26.02
CA HIS A 378 19.47 -20.69 -27.26
C HIS A 378 19.06 -19.29 -27.73
N GLY A 379 20.05 -18.39 -27.77
CA GLY A 379 19.88 -17.04 -28.35
C GLY A 379 18.87 -16.15 -27.62
N LEU A 380 18.67 -16.33 -26.32
CA LEU A 380 17.75 -15.50 -25.52
C LEU A 380 18.32 -14.08 -25.43
N PHE A 381 17.67 -13.12 -26.08
CA PHE A 381 18.06 -11.72 -26.02
C PHE A 381 17.43 -11.02 -24.81
N VAL A 382 18.26 -10.26 -24.10
CA VAL A 382 17.84 -9.38 -23.00
C VAL A 382 18.33 -7.97 -23.26
N ASP A 383 17.52 -6.97 -22.90
CA ASP A 383 17.92 -5.57 -22.97
C ASP A 383 17.32 -4.78 -21.82
N PHE A 384 18.21 -4.29 -20.95
CA PHE A 384 17.88 -3.41 -19.83
C PHE A 384 18.55 -2.04 -19.96
N SER A 385 19.19 -1.75 -21.10
CA SER A 385 20.00 -0.54 -21.32
C SER A 385 19.19 0.76 -21.26
N ASN A 386 17.88 0.65 -21.51
CA ASN A 386 16.95 1.79 -21.48
C ASN A 386 16.27 1.99 -20.11
N LEU A 387 16.52 1.13 -19.11
CA LEU A 387 15.92 1.30 -17.79
C LEU A 387 16.59 2.45 -17.03
N PRO A 388 15.84 3.44 -16.53
CA PRO A 388 16.42 4.56 -15.78
C PRO A 388 17.02 4.09 -14.44
N THR A 389 16.45 3.05 -13.83
CA THR A 389 16.88 2.44 -12.58
C THR A 389 16.67 0.93 -12.61
N SER A 390 17.52 0.19 -11.92
CA SER A 390 17.41 -1.25 -11.71
C SER A 390 18.06 -1.61 -10.38
N THR A 391 17.28 -2.13 -9.45
CA THR A 391 17.79 -2.55 -8.14
C THR A 391 17.37 -3.99 -7.92
N LEU A 392 18.35 -4.88 -7.76
CA LEU A 392 18.11 -6.25 -7.32
C LEU A 392 18.40 -6.33 -5.82
N VAL A 393 17.36 -6.52 -5.02
CA VAL A 393 17.39 -6.62 -3.56
C VAL A 393 18.11 -7.90 -3.14
N ALA A 394 17.60 -9.04 -3.59
CA ALA A 394 18.15 -10.37 -3.32
C ALA A 394 17.57 -11.42 -4.29
N LEU A 395 18.26 -12.56 -4.37
CA LEU A 395 17.72 -13.84 -4.84
C LEU A 395 17.58 -14.77 -3.63
N VAL A 396 16.37 -15.18 -3.30
CA VAL A 396 16.02 -15.95 -2.10
C VAL A 396 15.53 -17.34 -2.50
N SER A 397 16.02 -18.39 -1.83
CA SER A 397 15.63 -19.78 -2.06
C SER A 397 15.54 -20.63 -0.80
N GLY A 398 15.04 -21.86 -0.94
CA GLY A 398 15.06 -22.94 0.06
C GLY A 398 15.88 -24.12 -0.45
N HIS A 399 15.30 -25.33 -0.43
CA HIS A 399 15.84 -26.57 -1.03
C HIS A 399 17.03 -27.22 -0.30
N THR A 400 18.02 -26.46 0.16
CA THR A 400 19.26 -27.06 0.74
C THR A 400 19.13 -27.43 2.22
N HIS A 401 18.02 -27.03 2.88
CA HIS A 401 17.77 -27.26 4.30
C HIS A 401 18.89 -26.72 5.20
N GLU A 402 19.48 -25.60 4.80
CA GLU A 402 20.48 -24.89 5.60
C GLU A 402 20.50 -23.41 5.24
N ASP A 403 20.80 -22.55 6.22
CA ASP A 403 21.00 -21.14 5.97
C ASP A 403 22.32 -20.92 5.23
N TYR A 404 22.23 -20.40 4.00
CA TYR A 404 23.38 -20.01 3.20
C TYR A 404 23.22 -18.59 2.68
N SER A 405 24.32 -17.84 2.56
CA SER A 405 24.29 -16.59 1.82
C SER A 405 25.64 -16.27 1.20
N GLU A 406 25.61 -15.71 -0.01
CA GLU A 406 26.80 -15.24 -0.72
C GLU A 406 26.49 -14.02 -1.57
N LYS A 407 27.55 -13.32 -2.02
CA LYS A 407 27.43 -12.10 -2.83
C LYS A 407 28.25 -12.11 -4.11
N SER A 408 29.10 -13.12 -4.30
CA SER A 408 30.00 -13.20 -5.44
C SER A 408 29.28 -13.47 -6.76
N THR A 409 28.25 -14.32 -6.79
CA THR A 409 27.57 -14.72 -8.03
C THR A 409 26.79 -13.56 -8.65
N LEU A 410 26.24 -12.68 -7.80
CA LEU A 410 25.44 -11.53 -8.20
C LEU A 410 26.14 -10.19 -7.93
N GLU A 411 27.48 -10.16 -8.00
CA GLU A 411 28.31 -8.94 -7.94
C GLU A 411 27.97 -7.98 -6.78
N GLY A 412 27.82 -8.51 -5.57
CA GLY A 412 27.51 -7.75 -4.35
C GLY A 412 26.05 -7.81 -3.91
N THR A 413 25.14 -8.31 -4.75
CA THR A 413 23.75 -8.59 -4.36
C THR A 413 23.70 -9.96 -3.67
N ALA A 414 22.90 -10.09 -2.62
CA ALA A 414 22.81 -11.32 -1.86
C ALA A 414 22.04 -12.41 -2.65
N ARG A 415 22.65 -13.59 -2.75
CA ARG A 415 21.96 -14.87 -2.97
C ARG A 415 21.82 -15.54 -1.61
N ILE A 416 20.61 -15.91 -1.24
CA ILE A 416 20.25 -16.33 0.10
C ILE A 416 19.49 -17.64 0.00
N THR A 417 19.91 -18.62 0.77
CA THR A 417 19.12 -19.82 1.05
C THR A 417 18.66 -19.77 2.50
N VAL A 418 17.39 -20.09 2.70
CA VAL A 418 16.70 -20.12 3.99
C VAL A 418 16.58 -21.57 4.39
N ASP A 419 16.94 -21.86 5.64
CA ASP A 419 16.83 -23.21 6.20
C ASP A 419 15.36 -23.70 6.20
N ALA A 420 15.19 -25.01 6.11
CA ALA A 420 13.92 -25.69 5.98
C ALA A 420 13.12 -25.68 7.29
N ASP A 421 11.80 -25.49 7.21
CA ASP A 421 10.90 -25.76 8.34
C ASP A 421 10.67 -27.27 8.55
N LEU A 422 11.61 -28.14 8.16
CA LEU A 422 11.53 -29.59 8.28
C LEU A 422 11.86 -30.07 9.71
N THR A 423 11.27 -31.20 10.13
CA THR A 423 11.57 -31.84 11.42
C THR A 423 11.56 -33.36 11.29
N ASN A 424 12.68 -33.99 11.66
CA ASN A 424 12.95 -35.42 11.47
C ASN A 424 12.78 -36.30 12.74
N SER A 425 12.36 -35.78 13.90
CA SER A 425 12.23 -36.61 15.13
C SER A 425 11.37 -36.03 16.26
N LEU A 426 10.63 -36.87 17.00
CA LEU A 426 9.90 -36.71 18.30
C LEU A 426 9.24 -35.36 18.67
N PRO A 427 7.90 -35.19 18.58
CA PRO A 427 7.16 -33.94 18.78
C PRO A 427 7.36 -33.24 20.14
N GLY A 428 7.61 -31.92 20.12
CA GLY A 428 7.25 -30.99 21.21
C GLY A 428 8.17 -30.84 22.43
N SER A 429 9.47 -31.14 22.37
CA SER A 429 10.38 -31.01 23.53
C SER A 429 11.41 -29.87 23.42
N ILE A 430 11.81 -29.29 24.56
CA ILE A 430 12.90 -28.31 24.70
C ILE A 430 14.24 -28.79 24.11
N GLU A 431 14.45 -30.10 24.07
CA GLU A 431 15.67 -30.72 23.52
C GLU A 431 15.83 -30.45 22.01
N ARG A 432 14.76 -30.02 21.33
CA ARG A 432 14.79 -29.62 19.92
C ARG A 432 15.28 -28.20 19.67
N ARG A 433 15.29 -27.34 20.70
CA ARG A 433 15.59 -25.91 20.52
C ARG A 433 16.95 -25.73 19.86
N PHE A 434 17.00 -24.93 18.78
CA PHE A 434 18.20 -24.68 17.98
C PHE A 434 18.83 -25.92 17.31
N THR A 435 18.05 -26.99 17.12
CA THR A 435 18.46 -28.18 16.35
C THR A 435 17.72 -28.22 15.01
N SER A 436 18.08 -29.15 14.11
CA SER A 436 17.35 -29.42 12.85
C SER A 436 15.90 -29.88 13.03
N ASN A 437 15.39 -29.92 14.26
CA ASN A 437 14.01 -30.29 14.60
C ASN A 437 13.22 -29.13 15.22
N ASP A 438 13.83 -27.96 15.39
CA ASP A 438 13.13 -26.72 15.73
C ASP A 438 12.45 -26.17 14.46
N PRO A 439 11.30 -25.48 14.57
CA PRO A 439 10.74 -24.75 13.45
C PRO A 439 11.73 -23.74 12.88
N CYS A 440 11.54 -23.36 11.62
CA CYS A 440 12.39 -22.44 10.89
C CYS A 440 11.61 -21.72 9.80
N TRP A 441 11.28 -20.46 10.03
CA TRP A 441 10.70 -19.58 9.03
C TRP A 441 10.94 -18.13 9.43
N GLU A 442 10.71 -17.20 8.51
CA GLU A 442 11.10 -15.81 8.74
C GLU A 442 10.16 -14.77 8.14
N VAL A 443 10.27 -13.55 8.64
CA VAL A 443 9.73 -12.36 7.98
C VAL A 443 10.90 -11.55 7.42
N LEU A 444 10.93 -11.43 6.10
CA LEU A 444 11.88 -10.61 5.37
C LEU A 444 11.37 -9.17 5.36
N SER A 445 12.02 -8.30 6.11
CA SER A 445 11.69 -6.89 6.20
C SER A 445 12.64 -6.04 5.36
N ILE A 446 12.12 -5.37 4.34
CA ILE A 446 12.87 -4.64 3.33
C ILE A 446 12.57 -3.16 3.49
N ASN A 447 13.49 -2.41 4.07
CA ASN A 447 13.40 -0.96 4.20
C ASN A 447 14.02 -0.29 2.96
N LEU A 448 13.19 0.35 2.15
CA LEU A 448 13.57 0.93 0.85
C LEU A 448 14.38 2.22 0.97
N ASP A 449 14.23 2.96 2.08
CA ASP A 449 14.96 4.21 2.33
C ASP A 449 16.41 3.93 2.74
N SER A 450 16.60 3.02 3.69
CA SER A 450 17.93 2.59 4.17
C SER A 450 18.59 1.56 3.25
N ARG A 451 17.83 0.96 2.33
CA ARG A 451 18.25 -0.11 1.42
C ARG A 451 18.81 -1.32 2.16
N VAL A 452 18.12 -1.73 3.22
CA VAL A 452 18.48 -2.89 4.05
C VAL A 452 17.31 -3.86 4.09
N MET A 453 17.62 -5.13 3.79
CA MET A 453 16.74 -6.26 4.08
C MET A 453 17.22 -6.93 5.36
N ARG A 454 16.31 -7.19 6.30
CA ARG A 454 16.55 -7.95 7.53
C ARG A 454 15.64 -9.15 7.59
N GLU A 455 16.16 -10.25 8.09
CA GLU A 455 15.43 -11.50 8.26
C GLU A 455 15.12 -11.68 9.74
N PHE A 456 13.85 -11.60 10.10
CA PHE A 456 13.38 -11.86 11.45
C PHE A 456 12.99 -13.32 11.58
N ARG A 457 13.73 -14.07 12.39
CA ARG A 457 13.67 -15.53 12.43
C ARG A 457 12.78 -16.04 13.56
N PHE A 458 11.95 -17.03 13.26
CA PHE A 458 11.26 -17.86 14.25
C PHE A 458 11.93 -19.24 14.33
N GLY A 459 12.21 -19.70 15.55
CA GLY A 459 12.78 -21.02 15.79
C GLY A 459 14.31 -21.05 15.69
N ARG A 460 14.89 -21.95 14.89
CA ARG A 460 16.35 -22.12 14.77
C ARG A 460 17.00 -21.14 13.80
N GLY A 461 18.33 -21.06 13.88
CA GLY A 461 19.15 -20.19 13.06
C GLY A 461 19.38 -18.83 13.70
N THR A 462 19.89 -17.90 12.90
CA THR A 462 20.19 -16.54 13.33
C THR A 462 19.65 -15.54 12.32
N GLU A 463 19.18 -14.40 12.78
CA GLU A 463 18.82 -13.29 11.91
C GLU A 463 20.00 -12.82 11.04
N ARG A 464 19.70 -12.48 9.78
CA ARG A 464 20.67 -11.97 8.81
C ARG A 464 20.22 -10.61 8.28
N SER A 465 21.17 -9.85 7.76
CA SER A 465 20.92 -8.49 7.26
C SER A 465 21.78 -8.20 6.04
N PHE A 466 21.17 -7.63 5.01
CA PHE A 466 21.78 -7.41 3.71
C PHE A 466 21.47 -6.01 3.18
N THR A 467 22.51 -5.24 2.86
CA THR A 467 22.38 -3.99 2.09
C THR A 467 22.33 -4.30 0.59
N PHE A 468 21.48 -3.58 -0.14
CA PHE A 468 21.26 -3.75 -1.59
C PHE A 468 21.29 -2.44 -2.37
#